data_AF-A0A7S4E2V4-F1
#
_entry.id   AF-A0A7S4E2V4-F1
#
_cell.length_a   1.000
_cell.length_b   1.000
_cell.length_c   1.000
_cell.angle_alpha   90.00
_cell.angle_beta   90.00
_cell.angle_gamma   90.00
#
_symmetry.space_group_name_H-M   'P 1'
#
loop_
_entity.id
_entity.type
_entity.pdbx_description
1 polymer ?
#
loop_
_entity_poly.entity_id
_entity_poly.type
_entity_poly.pdbx_seq_one_letter_code
_entity_poly.pdbx_strand_id
1 'polypeptide(L)'
;MELPRLSGSGGLAAAVSAALESGAASRTLLVFDFDRTLTNGISRPGDEIVKVVRGGEATVAALRRAHDAGAGLFIVTARRPARLSVEQIFASLDNAQAALSPFFPRGDCAEFRFNDIPMARGGSVYASGYEKAAALAHIVSAQKRAGLRVFFFDDSVVNSYVVATSAAQHMAGGALAPAVAELTSYWWDSYAEEMGPGPTMGPSPLGTADSNYPDHLRHMLRAYGVTAAERDAR
;
A
#
# COMPACT_ATOMS: atom_id res chain seq x y z
N MET A 1 -13.56 12.66 -7.84
CA MET A 1 -13.63 11.57 -6.85
C MET A 1 -12.72 11.96 -5.71
N GLU A 2 -13.23 11.98 -4.49
CA GLU A 2 -12.41 12.27 -3.31
C GLU A 2 -11.92 10.95 -2.73
N LEU A 3 -10.62 10.84 -2.48
CA LEU A 3 -10.00 9.64 -1.92
C LEU A 3 -9.83 9.79 -0.41
N PRO A 4 -10.18 8.77 0.40
CA PRO A 4 -9.89 8.77 1.82
C PRO A 4 -8.41 9.02 2.11
N ARG A 5 -8.14 9.97 3.02
CA ARG A 5 -6.79 10.36 3.42
C ARG A 5 -6.44 9.73 4.76
N LEU A 6 -5.24 9.16 4.85
CA LEU A 6 -4.60 8.77 6.10
C LEU A 6 -3.57 9.81 6.51
N SER A 7 -3.39 10.00 7.81
CA SER A 7 -2.38 10.88 8.37
C SER A 7 -2.01 10.45 9.78
N GLY A 8 -0.74 10.69 10.16
CA GLY A 8 -0.24 10.39 11.49
C GLY A 8 -0.02 8.90 11.74
N SER A 9 0.72 8.60 12.80
CA SER A 9 1.22 7.24 13.09
C SER A 9 0.11 6.20 13.31
N GLY A 10 -1.08 6.60 13.74
CA GLY A 10 -2.22 5.68 13.95
C GLY A 10 -3.09 5.41 12.73
N GLY A 11 -2.90 6.13 11.62
CA GLY A 11 -3.83 6.16 10.49
C GLY A 11 -4.11 4.78 9.88
N LEU A 12 -3.05 4.01 9.59
CA LEU A 12 -3.20 2.67 9.00
C LEU A 12 -3.87 1.69 9.92
N ALA A 13 -3.46 1.68 11.19
CA ALA A 13 -4.03 0.76 12.18
C ALA A 13 -5.53 0.97 12.32
N ALA A 14 -5.98 2.24 12.35
CA ALA A 14 -7.39 2.59 12.39
C ALA A 14 -8.12 2.17 11.11
N ALA A 15 -7.55 2.41 9.93
CA ALA A 15 -8.17 2.07 8.65
C ALA A 15 -8.28 0.54 8.44
N VAL A 16 -7.25 -0.22 8.84
CA VAL A 16 -7.28 -1.69 8.82
C VAL A 16 -8.36 -2.23 9.77
N SER A 17 -8.45 -1.69 11.00
CA SER A 17 -9.51 -2.05 11.93
C SER A 17 -10.91 -1.77 11.36
N ALA A 18 -11.13 -0.57 10.79
CA ALA A 18 -12.41 -0.21 10.18
C ALA A 18 -12.78 -1.12 9.00
N ALA A 19 -11.81 -1.52 8.17
CA ALA A 19 -12.02 -2.46 7.06
C ALA A 19 -12.46 -3.87 7.54
N LEU A 20 -11.96 -4.31 8.70
CA LEU A 20 -12.39 -5.57 9.32
C LEU A 20 -13.77 -5.44 9.94
N GLU A 21 -14.08 -4.32 10.60
CA GLU A 21 -15.37 -4.08 11.24
C GLU A 21 -16.52 -3.92 10.24
N SER A 22 -16.24 -3.44 9.02
CA SER A 22 -17.27 -3.24 8.00
C SER A 22 -17.79 -4.54 7.36
N GLY A 23 -17.32 -5.74 7.77
CA GLY A 23 -17.83 -7.02 7.27
C GLY A 23 -16.91 -8.23 7.46
N ALA A 24 -17.18 -9.33 6.74
CA ALA A 24 -16.42 -10.58 6.89
C ALA A 24 -14.96 -10.47 6.43
N ALA A 25 -14.01 -10.73 7.34
CA ALA A 25 -12.57 -10.71 7.07
C ALA A 25 -12.14 -11.68 5.95
N SER A 26 -12.78 -12.86 5.85
CA SER A 26 -12.51 -13.85 4.79
C SER A 26 -12.85 -13.37 3.37
N ARG A 27 -13.52 -12.22 3.23
CA ARG A 27 -13.79 -11.52 1.97
C ARG A 27 -13.02 -10.21 1.85
N THR A 28 -12.16 -9.87 2.80
CA THR A 28 -11.36 -8.65 2.81
C THR A 28 -10.00 -8.90 2.20
N LEU A 29 -9.62 -8.04 1.26
CA LEU A 29 -8.26 -7.92 0.75
C LEU A 29 -7.68 -6.58 1.19
N LEU A 30 -6.57 -6.63 1.93
CA LEU A 30 -5.78 -5.48 2.32
C LEU A 30 -4.52 -5.46 1.45
N VAL A 31 -4.39 -4.45 0.62
CA VAL A 31 -3.32 -4.34 -0.38
C VAL A 31 -2.54 -3.07 -0.12
N PHE A 32 -1.25 -3.23 0.17
CA PHE A 32 -0.40 -2.12 0.59
C PHE A 32 0.72 -1.89 -0.41
N ASP A 33 1.04 -0.64 -0.69
CA ASP A 33 2.40 -0.32 -1.08
C ASP A 33 3.39 -0.63 0.06
N PHE A 34 4.67 -0.76 -0.27
CA PHE A 34 5.71 -1.10 0.71
C PHE A 34 6.49 0.11 1.20
N ASP A 35 7.13 0.82 0.28
CA ASP A 35 8.10 1.87 0.59
C ASP A 35 7.31 3.10 1.06
N ARG A 36 7.59 3.65 2.25
CA ARG A 36 6.85 4.80 2.82
C ARG A 36 5.37 4.55 3.14
N THR A 37 4.78 3.40 2.78
CA THR A 37 3.42 3.02 3.17
C THR A 37 3.40 2.06 4.36
N LEU A 38 4.01 0.87 4.21
CA LEU A 38 4.22 -0.06 5.33
C LEU A 38 5.50 0.25 6.11
N THR A 39 6.46 0.89 5.45
CA THR A 39 7.79 1.21 5.99
C THR A 39 7.99 2.72 6.03
N ASN A 40 9.01 3.21 6.75
CA ASN A 40 9.36 4.63 6.77
C ASN A 40 10.43 5.01 5.72
N GLY A 41 10.70 4.14 4.75
CA GLY A 41 11.63 4.37 3.63
C GLY A 41 13.12 4.19 3.96
N ILE A 42 13.59 4.63 5.13
CA ILE A 42 14.98 4.39 5.58
C ILE A 42 14.94 3.66 6.92
N SER A 43 15.52 2.46 6.95
CA SER A 43 15.53 1.61 8.14
C SER A 43 16.79 0.77 8.17
N ARG A 44 17.40 0.62 9.34
CA ARG A 44 18.55 -0.27 9.55
C ARG A 44 18.14 -1.46 10.40
N PRO A 45 18.80 -2.62 10.23
CA PRO A 45 18.64 -3.73 11.16
C PRO A 45 18.91 -3.29 12.60
N GLY A 46 17.99 -3.61 13.51
CA GLY A 46 18.08 -3.25 14.93
C GLY A 46 17.48 -1.88 15.29
N ASP A 47 16.99 -1.10 14.32
CA ASP A 47 16.22 0.11 14.62
C ASP A 47 14.91 -0.24 15.37
N GLU A 48 14.44 0.68 16.19
CA GLU A 48 13.14 0.57 16.88
C GLU A 48 12.00 0.40 15.88
N ILE A 49 10.97 -0.35 16.26
CA ILE A 49 9.85 -0.69 15.37
C ILE A 49 9.17 0.53 14.74
N VAL A 50 9.08 1.64 15.48
CA VAL A 50 8.50 2.91 15.02
C VAL A 50 9.29 3.57 13.89
N LYS A 51 10.56 3.20 13.72
CA LYS A 51 11.45 3.68 12.65
C LYS A 51 11.44 2.75 11.43
N VAL A 52 11.04 1.50 11.59
CA VAL A 52 11.07 0.51 10.48
C VAL A 52 9.71 0.16 9.90
N VAL A 53 8.66 0.22 10.72
CA VAL A 53 7.26 0.05 10.32
C VAL A 53 6.54 1.37 10.52
N ARG A 54 5.85 1.83 9.48
CA ARG A 54 5.03 3.04 9.58
C ARG A 54 3.88 2.82 10.56
N GLY A 55 3.79 3.64 11.59
CA GLY A 55 2.85 3.48 12.70
C GLY A 55 3.25 2.45 13.77
N GLY A 56 4.42 1.82 13.65
CA GLY A 56 5.02 0.95 14.66
C GLY A 56 4.10 -0.21 15.10
N GLU A 57 4.08 -0.46 16.42
CA GLU A 57 3.33 -1.56 17.04
C GLU A 57 1.82 -1.55 16.70
N ALA A 58 1.22 -0.37 16.57
CA ALA A 58 -0.21 -0.26 16.28
C ALA A 58 -0.54 -0.87 14.91
N THR A 59 0.28 -0.61 13.90
CA THR A 59 0.17 -1.20 12.57
C THR A 59 0.36 -2.72 12.64
N VAL A 60 1.42 -3.18 13.31
CA VAL A 60 1.69 -4.63 13.45
C VAL A 60 0.55 -5.36 14.15
N ALA A 61 -0.02 -4.77 15.21
CA ALA A 61 -1.17 -5.33 15.90
C ALA A 61 -2.42 -5.39 15.01
N ALA A 62 -2.67 -4.35 14.21
CA ALA A 62 -3.80 -4.33 13.27
C ALA A 62 -3.64 -5.38 12.16
N LEU A 63 -2.45 -5.51 11.58
CA LEU A 63 -2.14 -6.53 10.57
C LEU A 63 -2.30 -7.95 11.14
N ARG A 64 -1.84 -8.17 12.38
CA ARG A 64 -2.03 -9.46 13.07
C ARG A 64 -3.50 -9.80 13.24
N ARG A 65 -4.32 -8.86 13.73
CA ARG A 65 -5.78 -9.06 13.83
C ARG A 65 -6.41 -9.38 12.47
N ALA A 66 -6.01 -8.68 11.42
CA ALA A 66 -6.51 -8.92 10.07
C ALA A 66 -6.14 -10.33 9.57
N HIS A 67 -4.87 -10.69 9.73
CA HIS A 67 -4.34 -12.00 9.35
C HIS A 67 -5.05 -13.14 10.10
N ASP A 68 -5.16 -13.03 11.43
CA ASP A 68 -5.78 -14.05 12.28
C ASP A 68 -7.29 -14.19 12.00
N ALA A 69 -7.94 -13.12 11.56
CA ALA A 69 -9.33 -13.14 11.11
C ALA A 69 -9.51 -13.72 9.67
N GLY A 70 -8.42 -14.01 8.97
CA GLY A 70 -8.43 -14.61 7.63
C GLY A 70 -8.57 -13.61 6.48
N ALA A 71 -8.21 -12.34 6.68
CA ALA A 71 -8.09 -11.39 5.58
C ALA A 71 -6.91 -11.73 4.68
N GLY A 72 -7.03 -11.43 3.38
CA GLY A 72 -5.92 -11.55 2.44
C GLY A 72 -5.04 -10.30 2.49
N LEU A 73 -3.76 -10.45 2.87
CA LEU A 73 -2.80 -9.35 2.96
C LEU A 73 -1.80 -9.45 1.79
N PHE A 74 -1.60 -8.33 1.09
CA PHE A 74 -0.74 -8.27 -0.10
C PHE A 74 0.14 -7.03 -0.11
N ILE A 75 1.34 -7.16 -0.70
CA ILE A 75 2.20 -6.02 -1.04
C ILE A 75 2.19 -5.83 -2.55
N VAL A 76 1.98 -4.59 -3.00
CA VAL A 76 2.10 -4.17 -4.40
C VAL A 76 3.02 -2.95 -4.49
N THR A 77 4.28 -3.18 -4.85
CA THR A 77 5.28 -2.12 -4.99
C THR A 77 5.40 -1.61 -6.43
N ALA A 78 5.76 -0.33 -6.56
CA ALA A 78 6.12 0.31 -7.82
C ALA A 78 7.54 -0.05 -8.31
N ARG A 79 8.32 -0.85 -7.56
CA ARG A 79 9.62 -1.36 -8.03
C ARG A 79 9.47 -2.10 -9.36
N ARG A 80 10.59 -2.14 -10.11
CA ARG A 80 10.67 -2.77 -11.44
C ARG A 80 10.06 -4.19 -11.39
N PRO A 81 9.23 -4.60 -12.37
CA PRO A 81 8.62 -5.92 -12.42
C PRO A 81 9.66 -6.98 -12.79
N ALA A 82 10.47 -7.36 -11.82
CA ALA A 82 11.56 -8.32 -11.96
C ALA A 82 11.61 -9.21 -10.72
N ARG A 83 12.06 -10.45 -10.90
CA ARG A 83 12.25 -11.42 -9.81
C ARG A 83 13.07 -10.83 -8.66
N LEU A 84 14.18 -10.16 -9.00
CA LEU A 84 15.08 -9.54 -8.04
C LEU A 84 14.38 -8.50 -7.14
N SER A 85 13.42 -7.74 -7.67
CA SER A 85 12.68 -6.74 -6.88
C SER A 85 11.86 -7.39 -5.78
N VAL A 86 11.26 -8.56 -6.07
CA VAL A 86 10.50 -9.33 -5.06
C VAL A 86 11.45 -9.91 -4.02
N GLU A 87 12.56 -10.49 -4.46
CA GLU A 87 13.60 -11.03 -3.57
C GLU A 87 14.18 -9.96 -2.64
N GLN A 88 14.34 -8.72 -3.11
CA GLN A 88 14.75 -7.58 -2.27
C GLN A 88 13.71 -7.24 -1.20
N ILE A 89 12.42 -7.29 -1.51
CA ILE A 89 11.36 -7.11 -0.51
C ILE A 89 11.40 -8.25 0.51
N PHE A 90 11.61 -9.50 0.08
CA PHE A 90 11.79 -10.63 1.00
C PHE A 90 13.01 -10.45 1.92
N ALA A 91 14.14 -9.97 1.39
CA ALA A 91 15.32 -9.68 2.20
C ALA A 91 15.05 -8.56 3.23
N SER A 92 14.29 -7.53 2.84
CA SER A 92 13.78 -6.49 3.74
C SER A 92 12.92 -7.09 4.86
N LEU A 93 11.95 -7.94 4.49
CA LEU A 93 11.07 -8.65 5.42
C LEU A 93 11.80 -9.69 6.29
N ASP A 94 12.99 -10.17 5.90
CA ASP A 94 13.81 -11.05 6.75
C ASP A 94 14.68 -10.29 7.75
N ASN A 95 14.83 -8.98 7.56
CA ASN A 95 15.82 -8.20 8.28
C ASN A 95 15.19 -6.95 8.89
N ALA A 96 15.38 -5.78 8.28
CA ALA A 96 14.94 -4.51 8.84
C ALA A 96 13.42 -4.45 9.09
N GLN A 97 12.61 -5.20 8.31
CA GLN A 97 11.15 -5.26 8.43
C GLN A 97 10.64 -6.62 8.93
N ALA A 98 11.42 -7.36 9.73
CA ALA A 98 11.07 -8.69 10.25
C ALA A 98 9.70 -8.78 10.93
N ALA A 99 9.24 -7.70 11.59
CA ALA A 99 7.92 -7.65 12.23
C ALA A 99 6.74 -7.80 11.25
N LEU A 100 6.94 -7.49 9.96
CA LEU A 100 5.91 -7.61 8.91
C LEU A 100 5.90 -8.98 8.23
N SER A 101 7.02 -9.73 8.29
CA SER A 101 7.22 -11.00 7.60
C SER A 101 6.08 -12.02 7.77
N PRO A 102 5.53 -12.24 9.00
CA PRO A 102 4.51 -13.26 9.22
C PRO A 102 3.21 -13.02 8.43
N PHE A 103 2.94 -11.78 8.00
CA PHE A 103 1.68 -11.40 7.37
C PHE A 103 1.67 -11.57 5.86
N PHE A 104 2.86 -11.71 5.25
CA PHE A 104 3.04 -11.72 3.80
C PHE A 104 3.65 -13.05 3.37
N PRO A 105 2.83 -14.09 3.16
CA PRO A 105 3.33 -15.42 2.79
C PRO A 105 4.12 -15.37 1.49
N ARG A 106 5.21 -16.14 1.46
CA ARG A 106 6.16 -16.22 0.35
C ARG A 106 5.76 -17.33 -0.62
N GLY A 107 6.32 -17.24 -1.81
CA GLY A 107 6.26 -18.29 -2.83
C GLY A 107 7.41 -18.10 -3.81
N ASP A 108 7.52 -19.01 -4.77
CA ASP A 108 8.55 -18.93 -5.80
C ASP A 108 8.43 -17.60 -6.56
N CYS A 109 9.55 -16.88 -6.63
CA CYS A 109 9.60 -15.60 -7.31
C CYS A 109 9.64 -15.84 -8.83
N ALA A 110 8.62 -15.36 -9.53
CA ALA A 110 8.49 -15.50 -10.96
C ALA A 110 8.06 -14.19 -11.62
N GLU A 111 8.56 -13.99 -12.84
CA GLU A 111 8.12 -12.95 -13.75
C GLU A 111 6.98 -13.49 -14.62
N PHE A 112 5.99 -12.64 -14.91
CA PHE A 112 4.83 -13.01 -15.71
C PHE A 112 4.27 -11.77 -16.41
N ARG A 113 3.30 -11.99 -17.29
CA ARG A 113 2.53 -10.92 -17.94
C ARG A 113 1.06 -11.08 -17.60
N PHE A 114 0.39 -9.98 -17.29
CA PHE A 114 -1.06 -9.93 -17.10
C PHE A 114 -1.62 -8.81 -17.97
N ASN A 115 -2.48 -9.14 -18.93
CA ASN A 115 -2.94 -8.21 -19.98
C ASN A 115 -1.79 -7.44 -20.64
N ASP A 116 -0.74 -8.15 -21.04
CA ASP A 116 0.47 -7.58 -21.63
C ASP A 116 1.29 -6.62 -20.75
N ILE A 117 0.95 -6.52 -19.47
CA ILE A 117 1.71 -5.75 -18.50
C ILE A 117 2.71 -6.67 -17.80
N PRO A 118 4.02 -6.39 -17.86
CA PRO A 118 5.03 -7.17 -17.15
C PRO A 118 4.90 -6.99 -15.64
N MET A 119 4.99 -8.10 -14.90
CA MET A 119 4.91 -8.15 -13.44
C MET A 119 5.88 -9.18 -12.89
N ALA A 120 6.21 -9.07 -11.60
CA ALA A 120 6.84 -10.15 -10.84
C ALA A 120 6.07 -10.40 -9.55
N ARG A 121 6.04 -11.65 -9.09
CA ARG A 121 5.35 -12.07 -7.89
C ARG A 121 6.13 -13.14 -7.13
N GLY A 122 6.05 -13.10 -5.81
CA GLY A 122 6.40 -14.22 -4.92
C GLY A 122 5.37 -14.28 -3.79
N GLY A 123 4.49 -15.29 -3.80
CA GLY A 123 3.43 -15.43 -2.80
C GLY A 123 2.44 -14.25 -2.79
N SER A 124 2.46 -13.45 -1.74
CA SER A 124 1.61 -12.25 -1.56
C SER A 124 2.27 -10.93 -1.96
N VAL A 125 3.51 -10.96 -2.45
CA VAL A 125 4.29 -9.78 -2.83
C VAL A 125 4.36 -9.64 -4.35
N TYR A 126 4.04 -8.45 -4.85
CA TYR A 126 4.02 -8.08 -6.26
C TYR A 126 4.91 -6.87 -6.54
N ALA A 127 5.69 -6.94 -7.62
CA ALA A 127 6.38 -5.81 -8.22
C ALA A 127 5.77 -5.50 -9.59
N SER A 128 5.31 -4.26 -9.77
CA SER A 128 4.41 -3.89 -10.88
C SER A 128 4.88 -2.69 -11.71
N GLY A 129 5.97 -2.01 -11.37
CA GLY A 129 6.45 -0.87 -12.16
C GLY A 129 5.41 0.25 -12.33
N TYR A 130 4.73 0.63 -11.25
CA TYR A 130 3.57 1.56 -11.18
C TYR A 130 2.22 1.01 -11.68
N GLU A 131 2.17 -0.18 -12.28
CA GLU A 131 0.93 -0.80 -12.77
C GLU A 131 0.12 -1.49 -11.65
N LYS A 132 -0.14 -0.75 -10.55
CA LYS A 132 -0.76 -1.28 -9.33
C LYS A 132 -2.22 -1.69 -9.54
N ALA A 133 -2.93 -0.98 -10.40
CA ALA A 133 -4.29 -1.32 -10.79
C ALA A 133 -4.36 -2.70 -11.47
N ALA A 134 -3.40 -3.00 -12.34
CA ALA A 134 -3.30 -4.30 -13.01
C ALA A 134 -2.90 -5.40 -12.03
N ALA A 135 -1.96 -5.15 -11.11
CA ALA A 135 -1.61 -6.10 -10.06
C ALA A 135 -2.81 -6.40 -9.15
N LEU A 136 -3.60 -5.39 -8.77
CA LEU A 136 -4.82 -5.57 -8.01
C LEU A 136 -5.85 -6.43 -8.76
N ALA A 137 -6.10 -6.13 -10.04
CA ALA A 137 -7.01 -6.92 -10.88
C ALA A 137 -6.60 -8.39 -10.96
N HIS A 138 -5.29 -8.66 -11.06
CA HIS A 138 -4.77 -10.02 -11.01
C HIS A 138 -4.98 -10.68 -9.64
N ILE A 139 -4.74 -9.98 -8.52
CA ILE A 139 -5.01 -10.49 -7.16
C ILE A 139 -6.49 -10.88 -7.00
N VAL A 140 -7.40 -9.99 -7.41
CA VAL A 140 -8.85 -10.20 -7.37
C VAL A 140 -9.25 -11.41 -8.22
N SER A 141 -8.76 -11.49 -9.45
CA SER A 141 -9.03 -12.60 -10.37
C SER A 141 -8.56 -13.95 -9.82
N ALA A 142 -7.41 -13.95 -9.13
CA ALA A 142 -6.85 -15.15 -8.52
C ALA A 142 -7.67 -15.67 -7.31
N GLN A 143 -8.46 -14.82 -6.64
CA GLN A 143 -9.29 -15.25 -5.51
C GLN A 143 -10.43 -16.19 -5.93
N LYS A 144 -10.90 -16.10 -7.19
CA LYS A 144 -12.03 -16.87 -7.72
C LYS A 144 -13.28 -16.79 -6.83
N ARG A 145 -13.53 -15.62 -6.22
CA ARG A 145 -14.63 -15.35 -5.29
C ARG A 145 -15.32 -14.05 -5.69
N ALA A 146 -16.62 -13.96 -5.44
CA ALA A 146 -17.42 -12.76 -5.62
C ALA A 146 -17.61 -12.00 -4.30
N GLY A 147 -17.93 -10.72 -4.40
CA GLY A 147 -18.21 -9.87 -3.25
C GLY A 147 -17.00 -9.61 -2.34
N LEU A 148 -15.80 -9.53 -2.93
CA LEU A 148 -14.59 -9.12 -2.23
C LEU A 148 -14.69 -7.64 -1.83
N ARG A 149 -14.13 -7.30 -0.69
CA ARG A 149 -13.94 -5.92 -0.24
C ARG A 149 -12.46 -5.63 -0.27
N VAL A 150 -12.06 -4.65 -1.03
CA VAL A 150 -10.66 -4.34 -1.32
C VAL A 150 -10.33 -2.99 -0.72
N PHE A 151 -9.28 -2.97 0.09
CA PHE A 151 -8.73 -1.76 0.66
C PHE A 151 -7.29 -1.62 0.18
N PHE A 152 -7.03 -0.57 -0.59
CA PHE A 152 -5.72 -0.28 -1.14
C PHE A 152 -5.09 0.91 -0.40
N PHE A 153 -3.80 0.81 -0.08
CA PHE A 153 -3.07 1.83 0.68
C PHE A 153 -1.77 2.19 -0.03
N ASP A 154 -1.51 3.49 -0.20
CA ASP A 154 -0.31 4.03 -0.84
C ASP A 154 0.05 5.38 -0.21
N ASP A 155 1.31 5.77 -0.26
CA ASP A 155 1.76 7.12 0.10
C ASP A 155 1.62 8.10 -1.07
N SER A 156 1.51 7.58 -2.31
CA SER A 156 1.24 8.39 -3.50
C SER A 156 -0.25 8.49 -3.81
N VAL A 157 -0.79 9.72 -3.74
CA VAL A 157 -2.17 10.04 -4.14
C VAL A 157 -2.46 9.64 -5.60
N VAL A 158 -1.46 9.67 -6.49
CA VAL A 158 -1.62 9.25 -7.89
C VAL A 158 -1.88 7.76 -7.98
N ASN A 159 -1.06 6.96 -7.30
CA ASN A 159 -1.23 5.51 -7.30
C ASN A 159 -2.62 5.14 -6.76
N SER A 160 -3.04 5.76 -5.66
CA SER A 160 -4.36 5.55 -5.07
C SER A 160 -5.49 5.94 -6.03
N TYR A 161 -5.34 7.07 -6.74
CA TYR A 161 -6.32 7.52 -7.74
C TYR A 161 -6.40 6.58 -8.94
N VAL A 162 -5.26 6.16 -9.49
CA VAL A 162 -5.20 5.23 -10.61
C VAL A 162 -5.87 3.92 -10.21
N VAL A 163 -5.53 3.33 -9.06
CA VAL A 163 -6.19 2.12 -8.58
C VAL A 163 -7.70 2.28 -8.45
N ALA A 164 -8.18 3.40 -7.89
CA ALA A 164 -9.60 3.65 -7.70
C ALA A 164 -10.37 3.78 -9.03
N THR A 165 -9.71 4.23 -10.11
CA THR A 165 -10.37 4.59 -11.37
C THR A 165 -10.12 3.61 -12.51
N SER A 166 -9.02 2.84 -12.50
CA SER A 166 -8.61 2.01 -13.63
C SER A 166 -8.54 0.51 -13.34
N ALA A 167 -8.65 0.05 -12.08
CA ALA A 167 -8.56 -1.38 -11.77
C ALA A 167 -9.58 -2.25 -12.55
N ALA A 168 -10.77 -1.72 -12.85
CA ALA A 168 -11.77 -2.41 -13.66
C ALA A 168 -11.34 -2.67 -15.11
N GLN A 169 -10.53 -1.77 -15.69
CA GLN A 169 -10.07 -1.89 -17.08
C GLN A 169 -9.15 -3.10 -17.28
N HIS A 170 -8.53 -3.59 -16.21
CA HIS A 170 -7.67 -4.76 -16.23
C HIS A 170 -8.40 -6.07 -15.87
N MET A 171 -9.70 -6.01 -15.56
CA MET A 171 -10.52 -7.20 -15.33
C MET A 171 -11.08 -7.74 -16.65
N ALA A 172 -11.22 -9.07 -16.75
CA ALA A 172 -11.92 -9.67 -17.89
C ALA A 172 -13.37 -9.14 -17.96
N GLY A 173 -13.73 -8.50 -19.08
CA GLY A 173 -15.03 -7.85 -19.24
C GLY A 173 -15.10 -6.41 -18.74
N GLY A 174 -13.99 -5.82 -18.27
CA GLY A 174 -13.90 -4.39 -17.95
C GLY A 174 -14.66 -3.94 -16.71
N ALA A 175 -15.22 -4.87 -15.92
CA ALA A 175 -16.01 -4.59 -14.74
C ALA A 175 -15.41 -5.25 -13.49
N LEU A 176 -15.32 -4.49 -12.39
CA LEU A 176 -14.94 -5.01 -11.06
C LEU A 176 -16.09 -5.74 -10.37
N ALA A 177 -17.32 -5.22 -10.51
CA ALA A 177 -18.52 -5.96 -10.16
C ALA A 177 -18.69 -7.10 -11.17
N PRO A 178 -18.87 -8.38 -10.78
CA PRO A 178 -19.36 -8.94 -9.50
C PRO A 178 -18.26 -9.45 -8.53
N ALA A 179 -16.99 -9.40 -8.93
CA ALA A 179 -15.88 -9.92 -8.11
C ALA A 179 -15.66 -9.08 -6.85
N VAL A 180 -15.78 -7.76 -6.98
CA VAL A 180 -15.54 -6.77 -5.92
C VAL A 180 -16.84 -6.06 -5.57
N ALA A 181 -17.28 -6.17 -4.32
CA ALA A 181 -18.42 -5.44 -3.77
C ALA A 181 -18.03 -4.01 -3.35
N GLU A 182 -16.78 -3.81 -2.93
CA GLU A 182 -16.28 -2.52 -2.45
C GLU A 182 -14.79 -2.39 -2.79
N LEU A 183 -14.39 -1.23 -3.32
CA LEU A 183 -13.00 -0.83 -3.47
C LEU A 183 -12.82 0.54 -2.81
N THR A 184 -12.01 0.58 -1.76
CA THR A 184 -11.64 1.82 -1.07
C THR A 184 -10.14 2.02 -1.19
N SER A 185 -9.73 3.11 -1.83
CA SER A 185 -8.33 3.43 -2.11
C SER A 185 -7.89 4.62 -1.27
N TYR A 186 -7.01 4.36 -0.31
CA TYR A 186 -6.44 5.36 0.60
C TYR A 186 -5.13 5.90 0.06
N TRP A 187 -4.88 7.18 0.31
CA TRP A 187 -3.56 7.76 0.19
C TRP A 187 -3.09 8.32 1.53
N TRP A 188 -1.78 8.32 1.76
CA TRP A 188 -1.21 8.74 3.04
C TRP A 188 -0.46 10.07 2.96
N ASP A 189 -0.91 11.03 3.74
CA ASP A 189 -0.24 12.30 4.00
C ASP A 189 0.89 12.13 5.03
N SER A 190 2.15 12.13 4.56
CA SER A 190 3.35 11.92 5.39
C SER A 190 3.90 13.15 6.10
N TYR A 191 3.18 14.28 6.04
CA TYR A 191 3.66 15.53 6.63
C TYR A 191 4.07 15.41 8.09
N ALA A 192 3.22 14.81 8.92
CA ALA A 192 3.46 14.73 10.36
C ALA A 192 4.68 13.85 10.68
N GLU A 193 4.86 12.76 9.92
CA GLU A 193 5.95 11.81 10.10
C GLU A 193 7.29 12.32 9.56
N GLU A 194 7.29 13.21 8.57
CA GLU A 194 8.49 13.84 8.00
C GLU A 194 8.89 15.16 8.68
N MET A 195 7.91 16.00 9.04
CA MET A 195 8.13 17.39 9.45
C MET A 195 7.68 17.69 10.89
N GLY A 196 7.00 16.76 11.55
CA GLY A 196 6.50 16.94 12.92
C GLY A 196 7.60 16.87 13.99
N PRO A 197 7.24 17.14 15.26
CA PRO A 197 8.17 17.02 16.39
C PRO A 197 8.52 15.54 16.60
N GLY A 198 9.75 15.15 16.26
CA GLY A 198 10.23 13.76 16.32
C GLY A 198 9.95 12.98 15.03
N PRO A 199 10.56 13.37 13.89
CA PRO A 199 10.30 12.74 12.60
C PRO A 199 10.68 11.26 12.62
N THR A 200 9.75 10.42 12.19
CA THR A 200 9.93 8.96 12.06
C THR A 200 10.28 8.57 10.63
N MET A 201 10.16 9.49 9.67
CA MET A 201 10.53 9.33 8.27
C MET A 201 11.61 10.33 7.89
N GLY A 202 12.65 9.85 7.21
CA GLY A 202 13.68 10.71 6.61
C GLY A 202 13.26 11.23 5.24
N PRO A 203 13.85 12.35 4.77
CA PRO A 203 13.67 12.79 3.38
C PRO A 203 14.15 11.71 2.41
N SER A 204 13.49 11.59 1.25
CA SER A 204 13.85 10.61 0.22
C SER A 204 15.30 10.84 -0.23
N PRO A 205 16.20 9.83 -0.13
CA PRO A 205 17.60 9.98 -0.50
C PRO A 205 17.80 10.12 -2.02
N LEU A 206 16.76 9.87 -2.82
CA LEU A 206 16.84 9.97 -4.28
C LEU A 206 16.83 11.42 -4.79
N GLY A 207 16.52 12.42 -3.94
CA GLY A 207 16.49 13.82 -4.36
C GLY A 207 15.52 14.12 -5.51
N THR A 208 14.71 13.16 -5.93
CA THR A 208 13.68 13.34 -6.93
C THR A 208 12.48 14.01 -6.27
N ALA A 209 12.00 15.08 -6.87
CA ALA A 209 10.87 15.89 -6.43
C ALA A 209 9.53 15.13 -6.38
N ASP A 210 9.55 13.79 -6.46
CA ASP A 210 8.39 12.88 -6.49
C ASP A 210 8.12 12.19 -5.15
N SER A 211 8.98 12.38 -4.15
CA SER A 211 8.90 11.65 -2.88
C SER A 211 9.17 12.50 -1.64
N ASN A 212 9.23 13.83 -1.77
CA ASN A 212 9.39 14.75 -0.65
C ASN A 212 8.15 15.66 -0.53
N TYR A 213 7.62 15.81 0.68
CA TYR A 213 6.44 16.65 0.95
C TYR A 213 6.54 18.08 0.39
N PRO A 214 7.68 18.80 0.50
CA PRO A 214 7.77 20.20 0.07
C PRO A 214 7.63 20.40 -1.45
N ASP A 215 8.02 19.41 -2.26
CA ASP A 215 8.15 19.56 -3.72
C ASP A 215 7.06 18.80 -4.51
N HIS A 216 6.68 17.58 -4.09
CA HIS A 216 5.68 16.76 -4.81
C HIS A 216 4.24 16.98 -4.33
N LEU A 217 4.01 16.78 -3.02
CA LEU A 217 2.65 16.68 -2.49
C LEU A 217 1.93 18.03 -2.62
N ARG A 218 2.61 19.17 -2.48
CA ARG A 218 1.97 20.50 -2.58
C ARG A 218 1.23 20.76 -3.89
N HIS A 219 1.78 20.32 -5.03
CA HIS A 219 1.13 20.48 -6.34
C HIS A 219 0.04 19.42 -6.55
N MET A 220 0.29 18.20 -6.12
CA MET A 220 -0.63 17.08 -6.29
C MET A 220 -1.87 17.21 -5.40
N LEU A 221 -1.72 17.61 -4.14
CA LEU A 221 -2.82 17.84 -3.19
C LEU A 221 -3.85 18.86 -3.74
N ARG A 222 -3.39 19.93 -4.40
CA ARG A 222 -4.28 20.90 -5.06
C ARG A 222 -5.02 20.29 -6.25
N ALA A 223 -4.37 19.44 -7.04
CA ALA A 223 -4.99 18.76 -8.17
C ALA A 223 -6.04 17.71 -7.74
N TYR A 224 -5.95 17.18 -6.52
CA TYR A 224 -6.84 16.16 -5.98
C TYR A 224 -7.74 16.64 -4.82
N GLY A 225 -7.97 17.95 -4.71
CA GLY A 225 -9.06 18.50 -3.91
C GLY A 225 -8.74 18.97 -2.49
N VAL A 226 -7.48 18.93 -2.04
CA VAL A 226 -7.07 19.54 -0.76
C VAL A 226 -6.81 21.02 -0.98
N THR A 227 -7.58 21.87 -0.32
CA THR A 227 -7.54 23.32 -0.53
C THR A 227 -6.27 23.95 0.04
N ALA A 228 -5.88 25.11 -0.48
CA ALA A 228 -4.78 25.90 0.09
C ALA A 228 -5.05 26.28 1.55
N ALA A 229 -6.31 26.53 1.92
CA ALA A 229 -6.70 26.84 3.30
C ALA A 229 -6.52 25.64 4.23
N GLU A 230 -6.94 24.43 3.82
CA GLU A 230 -6.72 23.21 4.61
C GLU A 230 -5.25 22.82 4.71
N ARG A 231 -4.42 23.25 3.76
CA ARG A 231 -2.97 23.10 3.79
C ARG A 231 -2.30 24.14 4.70
N ASP A 232 -2.70 25.40 4.60
CA ASP A 232 -2.05 26.55 5.25
C ASP A 232 -2.56 26.79 6.69
N ALA A 233 -3.70 26.21 7.06
CA ALA A 233 -4.20 26.21 8.43
C ALA A 233 -3.48 25.18 9.35
N ARG A 234 -2.34 24.63 8.91
CA ARG A 234 -1.58 23.57 9.60
C ARG A 234 -0.24 24.08 10.10
#